data_AF-A0A1S2N9Y5-F1
#
_entry.id   AF-A0A1S2N9Y5-F1
#
_cell.length_a   1.000
_cell.length_b   1.000
_cell.length_c   1.000
_cell.angle_alpha   90.00
_cell.angle_beta   90.00
_cell.angle_gamma   90.00
#
_symmetry.space_group_name_H-M   'P 1'
#
loop_
_entity.id
_entity.type
_entity.pdbx_description
1 polymer ?
#
loop_
_entity_poly.entity_id
_entity_poly.type
_entity_poly.pdbx_seq_one_letter_code
_entity_poly.pdbx_strand_id
1 'polypeptide(L)'
;MTIRFSMLPGLAAGLLCLASLMHAGVVAACERRYPEANGDDRTRHVALSARWPDAQILQNLRLQIDRAEVRQSESKDALKTEYGYFGRSVTITRSVKNGVEVLLLEKGRDKLVWKLGSC
;
A
#
# COMPACT_ATOMS: atom_id res chain seq x y z
N MET A 1 53.75 -47.06 -17.41
CA MET A 1 52.89 -46.35 -18.40
C MET A 1 51.55 -47.05 -18.46
N THR A 2 50.47 -46.38 -18.06
CA THR A 2 49.15 -46.25 -18.72
C THR A 2 48.12 -45.85 -17.67
N ILE A 3 47.69 -44.58 -17.75
CA ILE A 3 46.60 -43.99 -17.00
C ILE A 3 45.29 -44.40 -17.69
N ARG A 4 44.28 -44.83 -16.93
CA ARG A 4 42.90 -44.92 -17.42
C ARG A 4 41.99 -44.15 -16.47
N PHE A 5 41.65 -42.93 -16.89
CA PHE A 5 40.52 -42.18 -16.37
C PHE A 5 39.24 -42.80 -16.95
N SER A 6 38.51 -43.56 -16.14
CA SER A 6 37.12 -43.91 -16.41
C SER A 6 36.26 -42.68 -16.11
N MET A 7 35.67 -42.12 -17.16
CA MET A 7 34.70 -41.02 -17.08
C MET A 7 33.50 -41.42 -16.23
N LEU A 8 33.19 -40.62 -15.20
CA LEU A 8 31.91 -40.69 -14.50
C LEU A 8 30.80 -40.18 -15.43
N PRO A 9 29.73 -40.95 -15.66
CA PRO A 9 28.53 -40.44 -16.30
C PRO A 9 27.69 -39.69 -15.25
N GLY A 10 27.14 -38.54 -15.63
CA GLY A 10 25.90 -38.05 -15.02
C GLY A 10 26.00 -36.89 -14.02
N LEU A 11 26.88 -35.90 -14.24
CA LEU A 11 26.69 -34.55 -13.66
C LEU A 11 25.75 -33.73 -14.56
N ALA A 12 24.44 -34.02 -14.55
CA ALA A 12 23.48 -33.22 -15.31
C ALA A 12 22.03 -33.25 -14.77
N ALA A 13 21.84 -33.42 -13.46
CA ALA A 13 20.50 -33.47 -12.86
C ALA A 13 20.34 -32.54 -11.63
N GLY A 14 21.05 -31.41 -11.61
CA GLY A 14 21.02 -30.48 -10.46
C GLY A 14 20.58 -29.03 -10.78
N LEU A 15 20.40 -28.66 -12.04
CA LEU A 15 20.28 -27.24 -12.45
C LEU A 15 18.89 -26.81 -12.96
N LEU A 16 17.85 -27.63 -12.82
CA LEU A 16 16.51 -27.29 -13.32
C LEU A 16 15.50 -26.82 -12.25
N CYS A 17 15.92 -26.66 -10.99
CA CYS A 17 15.02 -26.26 -9.89
C CYS A 17 15.17 -24.79 -9.43
N LEU A 18 15.74 -23.90 -10.26
CA LEU A 18 15.88 -22.47 -9.92
C LEU A 18 15.17 -21.51 -10.89
N ALA A 19 14.44 -22.02 -11.89
CA ALA A 19 13.84 -21.19 -12.94
C ALA A 19 12.33 -20.87 -12.76
N SER A 20 11.68 -21.34 -11.69
CA SER A 20 10.21 -21.24 -11.52
C SER A 20 9.74 -20.18 -10.51
N LEU A 21 10.49 -19.10 -10.30
CA LEU A 21 10.10 -17.99 -9.40
C LEU A 21 10.06 -16.61 -10.08
N MET A 22 9.92 -16.57 -11.41
CA MET A 22 9.85 -15.31 -12.19
C MET A 22 8.43 -14.89 -12.59
N HIS A 23 7.38 -15.43 -11.96
CA HIS A 23 6.01 -14.94 -12.10
C HIS A 23 5.46 -14.37 -10.78
N ALA A 24 6.28 -13.60 -10.08
CA ALA A 24 5.73 -12.52 -9.27
C ALA A 24 5.22 -11.47 -10.25
N GLY A 25 3.98 -11.64 -10.73
CA GLY A 25 3.21 -10.50 -11.23
C GLY A 25 3.38 -9.39 -10.22
N VAL A 26 3.71 -8.18 -10.68
CA VAL A 26 4.04 -7.03 -9.83
C VAL A 26 2.95 -6.86 -8.79
N VAL A 27 3.12 -7.49 -7.63
CA VAL A 27 2.50 -7.08 -6.39
C VAL A 27 3.13 -5.73 -6.24
N ALA A 28 2.39 -4.67 -6.57
CA ALA A 28 2.82 -3.33 -6.23
C ALA A 28 3.19 -3.45 -4.77
N ALA A 29 4.50 -3.43 -4.48
CA ALA A 29 4.96 -3.58 -3.11
C ALA A 29 4.17 -2.53 -2.34
N CYS A 30 3.70 -2.89 -1.14
CA CYS A 30 2.92 -2.01 -0.26
C CYS A 30 3.77 -0.85 0.26
N GLU A 31 4.42 -0.17 -0.66
CA GLU A 31 5.33 0.93 -0.53
C GLU A 31 4.57 2.09 0.06
N ARG A 32 5.31 2.87 0.80
CA ARG A 32 4.77 4.06 1.41
C ARG A 32 4.73 5.14 0.35
N ARG A 33 3.55 5.68 0.07
CA ARG A 33 3.35 6.75 -0.90
C ARG A 33 3.06 8.06 -0.19
N TYR A 34 3.61 9.14 -0.72
CA TYR A 34 3.31 10.51 -0.31
C TYR A 34 1.97 10.97 -0.90
N PRO A 35 1.36 12.05 -0.36
CA PRO A 35 0.17 12.60 -0.99
C PRO A 35 0.51 13.18 -2.37
N GLU A 36 -0.49 13.23 -3.24
CA GLU A 36 -0.43 13.97 -4.49
C GLU A 36 -0.19 15.46 -4.20
N ALA A 37 0.65 16.09 -5.01
CA ALA A 37 0.91 17.52 -4.89
C ALA A 37 -0.37 18.31 -5.18
N ASN A 38 -0.69 19.25 -4.30
CA ASN A 38 -1.89 20.08 -4.40
C ASN A 38 -1.58 21.59 -4.46
N GLY A 39 -0.29 21.98 -4.49
CA GLY A 39 0.15 23.38 -4.54
C GLY A 39 0.23 24.06 -3.17
N ASP A 40 -0.19 23.39 -2.08
CA ASP A 40 -0.04 23.89 -0.71
C ASP A 40 1.37 23.53 -0.19
N ASP A 41 2.20 24.55 0.10
CA ASP A 41 3.56 24.38 0.62
C ASP A 41 3.59 23.91 2.09
N ARG A 42 2.44 23.96 2.79
CA ARG A 42 2.26 23.46 4.16
C ARG A 42 1.80 22.01 4.20
N THR A 43 1.80 21.34 3.05
CA THR A 43 1.37 19.96 2.89
C THR A 43 2.12 19.01 3.81
N ARG A 44 1.38 18.07 4.42
CA ARG A 44 1.99 17.02 5.23
C ARG A 44 2.77 16.05 4.33
N HIS A 45 4.08 16.01 4.49
CA HIS A 45 4.95 15.00 3.88
C HIS A 45 4.95 13.69 4.69
N VAL A 46 3.79 13.07 4.84
CA VAL A 46 3.66 11.76 5.49
C VAL A 46 3.42 10.70 4.43
N ALA A 47 4.28 9.69 4.39
CA ALA A 47 4.09 8.54 3.51
C ALA A 47 3.17 7.50 4.18
N LEU A 48 2.11 7.07 3.49
CA LEU A 48 1.13 6.09 3.96
C LEU A 48 1.21 4.80 3.14
N SER A 49 0.72 3.67 3.66
CA SER A 49 0.76 2.38 2.97
C SER A 49 -0.62 1.72 2.92
N ALA A 50 -0.96 1.09 1.79
CA ALA A 50 -2.24 0.40 1.58
C ALA A 50 -2.45 -0.78 2.56
N ARG A 51 -1.36 -1.41 3.02
CA ARG A 51 -1.41 -2.56 3.96
C ARG A 51 -1.82 -2.17 5.38
N TRP A 52 -1.84 -0.88 5.70
CA TRP A 52 -2.10 -0.43 7.06
C TRP A 52 -3.59 -0.46 7.37
N PRO A 53 -3.98 -0.85 8.61
CA PRO A 53 -5.33 -0.64 9.09
C PRO A 53 -5.62 0.85 9.28
N ASP A 54 -6.90 1.21 9.28
CA ASP A 54 -7.35 2.61 9.37
C ASP A 54 -6.77 3.31 10.62
N ALA A 55 -6.72 2.63 11.77
CA ALA A 55 -6.12 3.16 12.99
C ALA A 55 -4.64 3.58 12.80
N GLN A 56 -3.85 2.79 12.08
CA GLN A 56 -2.44 3.10 11.82
C GLN A 56 -2.30 4.25 10.82
N ILE A 57 -3.18 4.33 9.81
CA ILE A 57 -3.25 5.45 8.87
C ILE A 57 -3.54 6.75 9.65
N LEU A 58 -4.59 6.75 10.47
CA LEU A 58 -4.99 7.91 11.28
C LEU A 58 -3.88 8.32 12.26
N GLN A 59 -3.23 7.36 12.92
CA GLN A 59 -2.12 7.63 13.84
C GLN A 59 -0.95 8.34 13.14
N ASN A 60 -0.60 7.94 11.92
CA ASN A 60 0.46 8.58 11.13
C ASN A 60 0.05 10.01 10.70
N LEU A 61 -1.25 10.25 10.52
CA LEU A 61 -1.81 11.59 10.33
C LEU A 61 -1.97 12.39 11.63
N ARG A 62 -1.52 11.84 12.77
CA ARG A 62 -1.63 12.43 14.13
C ARG A 62 -3.09 12.61 14.57
N LEU A 63 -3.95 11.68 14.18
CA LEU A 63 -5.37 11.62 14.55
C LEU A 63 -5.64 10.38 15.40
N GLN A 64 -6.56 10.49 16.36
CA GLN A 64 -6.94 9.41 17.27
C GLN A 64 -8.28 8.82 16.84
N ILE A 65 -8.32 7.52 16.55
CA ILE A 65 -9.52 6.85 16.05
C ILE A 65 -10.72 6.98 17.01
N ASP A 66 -10.48 6.92 18.32
CA ASP A 66 -11.54 6.96 19.35
C ASP A 66 -12.22 8.33 19.49
N ARG A 67 -11.64 9.38 18.89
CA ARG A 67 -12.19 10.74 18.92
C ARG A 67 -12.96 11.11 17.65
N ALA A 68 -13.01 10.19 16.68
CA ALA A 68 -13.64 10.46 15.41
C ALA A 68 -15.14 10.23 15.46
N GLU A 69 -15.90 11.10 14.81
CA GLU A 69 -17.25 10.75 14.36
C GLU A 69 -17.11 9.86 13.11
N VAL A 70 -17.57 8.61 13.20
CA VAL A 70 -17.37 7.63 12.14
C VAL A 70 -18.64 7.45 11.31
N ARG A 71 -18.51 7.55 9.99
CA ARG A 71 -19.56 7.21 9.03
C ARG A 71 -19.04 6.20 8.03
N GLN A 72 -19.81 5.15 7.77
CA GLN A 72 -19.45 4.12 6.80
C GLN A 72 -20.50 4.05 5.71
N SER A 73 -20.02 3.88 4.48
CA SER A 73 -20.85 3.62 3.32
C SER A 73 -20.18 2.54 2.48
N GLU A 74 -20.94 1.50 2.18
CA GLU A 74 -20.51 0.38 1.35
C GLU A 74 -21.18 0.45 -0.01
N SER A 75 -20.40 0.11 -1.04
CA SER A 75 -20.86 -0.12 -2.41
C SER A 75 -20.33 -1.47 -2.87
N LYS A 76 -20.83 -1.97 -3.99
CA LYS A 76 -20.51 -3.31 -4.51
C LYS A 76 -19.00 -3.65 -4.51
N ASP A 77 -18.15 -2.67 -4.81
CA ASP A 77 -16.71 -2.89 -4.99
C ASP A 77 -15.83 -2.03 -4.04
N ALA A 78 -16.44 -1.31 -3.10
CA ALA A 78 -15.71 -0.41 -2.22
C ALA A 78 -16.40 -0.16 -0.88
N LEU A 79 -15.60 -0.18 0.19
CA LEU A 79 -15.94 0.31 1.51
C LEU A 79 -15.31 1.69 1.72
N LYS A 80 -16.13 2.67 2.02
CA LYS A 80 -15.70 4.02 2.38
C LYS A 80 -16.00 4.27 3.85
N THR A 81 -14.97 4.65 4.60
CA THR A 81 -15.07 5.07 6.00
C THR A 81 -14.62 6.52 6.11
N GLU A 82 -15.48 7.37 6.67
CA GLU A 82 -15.19 8.77 6.99
C GLU A 82 -15.01 8.92 8.50
N TYR A 83 -13.90 9.56 8.87
CA TYR A 83 -13.52 9.92 10.23
C TYR A 83 -13.54 11.43 10.37
N GLY A 84 -14.59 11.97 11.00
CA GLY A 84 -14.78 13.40 11.25
C GLY A 84 -14.13 13.85 12.56
N TYR A 85 -13.48 15.00 12.52
CA TYR A 85 -12.89 15.70 13.67
C TYR A 85 -13.24 17.19 13.61
N PHE A 86 -13.05 17.91 14.71
CA PHE A 86 -13.22 19.37 14.70
C PHE A 86 -12.26 20.04 13.69
N GLY A 87 -12.81 20.55 12.59
CA GLY A 87 -12.06 21.23 11.54
C GLY A 87 -11.21 20.32 10.63
N ARG A 88 -11.34 18.99 10.72
CA ARG A 88 -10.65 18.04 9.84
C ARG A 88 -11.54 16.83 9.53
N SER A 89 -11.39 16.22 8.36
CA SER A 89 -11.98 14.92 8.08
C SER A 89 -11.01 14.05 7.29
N VAL A 90 -11.02 12.75 7.56
CA VAL A 90 -10.28 11.75 6.79
C VAL A 90 -11.26 10.76 6.20
N THR A 91 -11.21 10.60 4.89
CA THR A 91 -11.92 9.53 4.18
C THR A 91 -10.92 8.45 3.77
N ILE A 92 -11.18 7.21 4.15
CA ILE A 92 -10.42 6.04 3.71
C ILE A 92 -11.36 5.20 2.85
N THR A 93 -11.02 5.06 1.57
CA THR A 93 -11.75 4.21 0.62
C THR A 93 -10.91 2.98 0.33
N ARG A 94 -11.47 1.80 0.61
CA ARG A 94 -10.87 0.51 0.28
C ARG A 94 -11.71 -0.13 -0.81
N SER A 95 -11.14 -0.25 -2.00
CA SER A 95 -11.84 -0.79 -3.17
C SER A 95 -11.08 -1.96 -3.77
N VAL A 96 -11.82 -2.93 -4.32
CA VAL A 96 -11.23 -4.08 -5.02
C VAL A 96 -10.53 -3.62 -6.31
N LYS A 97 -11.08 -2.61 -6.98
CA LYS A 97 -10.60 -2.13 -8.28
C LYS A 97 -9.39 -1.20 -8.18
N ASN A 98 -9.43 -0.22 -7.27
CA ASN A 98 -8.41 0.83 -7.19
C ASN A 98 -7.51 0.69 -5.95
N GLY A 99 -7.77 -0.31 -5.10
CA GLY A 99 -7.08 -0.49 -3.82
C GLY A 99 -7.49 0.58 -2.80
N VAL A 100 -6.51 1.10 -2.06
CA VAL A 100 -6.74 2.06 -0.98
C VAL A 100 -6.48 3.49 -1.45
N GLU A 101 -7.42 4.37 -1.17
CA GLU A 101 -7.28 5.83 -1.30
C GLU A 101 -7.56 6.49 0.04
N VAL A 102 -6.73 7.45 0.43
CA VAL A 102 -6.92 8.26 1.64
C VAL A 102 -7.05 9.72 1.23
N LEU A 103 -8.07 10.39 1.74
CA LEU A 103 -8.30 11.81 1.52
C LEU A 103 -8.38 12.53 2.86
N LEU A 104 -7.58 13.58 3.03
CA LEU A 104 -7.60 14.45 4.22
C LEU A 104 -8.09 15.85 3.81
N LEU A 105 -9.12 16.31 4.50
CA LEU A 105 -9.58 17.69 4.44
C LEU A 105 -9.26 18.36 5.77
N GLU A 106 -8.65 19.55 5.71
CA GLU A 106 -8.44 20.41 6.86
C GLU A 106 -9.06 21.77 6.53
N LYS A 107 -9.78 22.38 7.48
CA LYS A 107 -10.45 23.67 7.29
C LYS A 107 -9.43 24.74 6.87
N GLY A 108 -9.69 25.39 5.73
CA GLY A 108 -8.82 26.44 5.19
C GLY A 108 -7.56 25.95 4.49
N ARG A 109 -7.51 24.67 4.11
CA ARG A 109 -6.42 24.07 3.32
C ARG A 109 -6.97 23.31 2.13
N ASP A 110 -6.11 23.12 1.14
CA ASP A 110 -6.41 22.26 0.00
C ASP A 110 -6.40 20.79 0.42
N LYS A 111 -7.24 20.00 -0.26
CA LYS A 111 -7.34 18.56 0.02
C LYS A 111 -6.01 17.87 -0.23
N LEU A 112 -5.70 16.88 0.62
CA LEU A 112 -4.59 15.97 0.40
C LEU A 112 -5.13 14.59 0.04
N VAL A 113 -4.55 13.98 -0.99
CA VAL A 113 -4.99 12.68 -1.52
C VAL A 113 -3.80 11.75 -1.60
N TRP A 114 -3.91 10.56 -1.02
CA TRP A 114 -2.97 9.47 -1.17
C TRP A 114 -3.60 8.35 -1.99
N LYS A 115 -3.10 8.14 -3.21
CA LYS A 115 -3.46 6.97 -4.04
C LYS A 115 -2.52 5.82 -3.74
N LEU A 116 -2.85 5.02 -2.72
CA LEU A 116 -1.99 3.96 -2.21
C LEU A 116 -1.99 2.72 -3.11
N GLY A 117 -3.08 2.51 -3.85
CA GLY A 117 -3.22 1.36 -4.76
C GLY A 117 -3.53 0.07 -4.01
N SER A 118 -3.46 -1.04 -4.72
CA SER A 118 -3.77 -2.36 -4.19
C SER A 118 -2.57 -3.01 -3.48
N CYS A 119 -2.92 -3.71 -2.41
CA CYS A 119 -2.20 -4.73 -1.69
C CYS A 119 -3.25 -5.78 -1.30
#